data_AF-A7A6B7-F1
#
_entry.id   AF-A7A6B7-F1
#
_cell.length_a   1.000
_cell.length_b   1.000
_cell.length_c   1.000
_cell.angle_alpha   90.00
_cell.angle_beta   90.00
_cell.angle_gamma   90.00
#
_symmetry.space_group_name_H-M   'P 1'
#
loop_
_entity.id
_entity.type
_entity.pdbx_description
1 polymer ?
#
loop_
_entity_poly.entity_id
_entity_poly.type
_entity_poly.pdbx_seq_one_letter_code
_entity_poly.pdbx_strand_id
1 'polypeptide(L)'
;MTSTSTDFKPTVEDFDQWTEKNDEEAFASIAQNYKVRHIIKGDVYWALVPGGRTYKLPLSMSIDDFTRLSNTSDDTESVEQLKRILSDFAGDKQAKQLNGEPVQVVFNLLSDYGDAVVRAQGASLGKSNGSAASSPNTGV
;
A
#
# COMPACT_ATOMS: atom_id res chain seq x y z
N MET A 1 23.20 -9.33 -2.29
CA MET A 1 23.40 -8.72 -3.62
C MET A 1 23.71 -7.27 -3.38
N THR A 2 24.95 -6.86 -3.61
CA THR A 2 25.41 -5.47 -3.48
C THR A 2 24.91 -4.71 -4.70
N SER A 3 23.93 -3.83 -4.51
CA SER A 3 23.53 -2.87 -5.54
C SER A 3 24.67 -1.89 -5.74
N THR A 4 25.51 -2.11 -6.75
CA THR A 4 26.47 -1.12 -7.22
C THR A 4 25.66 0.00 -7.86
N SER A 5 25.33 1.03 -7.07
CA SER A 5 24.82 2.27 -7.63
C SER A 5 26.00 2.92 -8.34
N THR A 6 26.14 2.67 -9.64
CA THR A 6 27.05 3.44 -10.47
C THR A 6 26.59 4.89 -10.37
N ASP A 7 27.43 5.75 -9.81
CA ASP A 7 27.15 7.18 -9.63
C ASP A 7 27.02 7.82 -11.02
N PHE A 8 25.82 7.79 -11.58
CA PHE A 8 25.50 8.40 -12.86
C PHE A 8 25.17 9.87 -12.63
N LYS A 9 26.05 10.75 -13.10
CA LYS A 9 25.77 12.18 -13.18
C LYS A 9 25.27 12.50 -14.60
N PRO A 10 24.03 13.00 -14.77
CA PRO A 10 23.51 13.38 -16.08
C PRO A 10 24.35 14.48 -16.74
N THR A 11 24.44 14.44 -18.07
CA THR A 11 24.99 15.49 -18.94
C THR A 11 23.90 16.47 -19.38
N VAL A 12 24.27 17.64 -19.93
CA VAL A 12 23.29 18.62 -20.46
C VAL A 12 22.41 18.01 -21.56
N GLU A 13 23.01 17.20 -22.44
CA GLU A 13 22.29 16.54 -23.52
C GLU A 13 21.23 15.55 -23.00
N ASP A 14 21.47 14.90 -21.86
CA ASP A 14 20.47 14.05 -21.20
C ASP A 14 19.22 14.84 -20.79
N PHE A 15 19.38 16.11 -20.36
CA PHE A 15 18.24 16.98 -20.03
C PHE A 15 17.49 17.45 -21.29
N ASP A 16 18.21 17.77 -22.37
CA ASP A 16 17.61 18.23 -23.63
C ASP A 16 16.81 17.12 -24.33
N GLN A 17 17.22 15.86 -24.16
CA GLN A 17 16.55 14.68 -24.71
C GLN A 17 15.52 14.05 -23.76
N TRP A 18 15.43 14.53 -22.51
CA TRP A 18 14.50 13.99 -21.51
C TRP A 18 13.06 14.33 -21.87
N THR A 19 12.19 13.32 -21.85
CA THR A 19 10.77 13.47 -22.16
C THR A 19 9.89 12.96 -21.04
N GLU A 20 8.60 13.31 -21.07
CA GLU A 20 7.59 12.79 -20.14
C GLU A 20 7.52 11.25 -20.15
N LYS A 21 7.77 10.60 -21.28
CA LYS A 21 7.86 9.14 -21.37
C LYS A 21 9.02 8.59 -20.53
N ASN A 22 10.16 9.29 -20.48
CA ASN A 22 11.29 8.88 -19.64
C ASN A 22 10.93 9.01 -18.16
N ASP A 23 10.20 10.07 -17.77
CA ASP A 23 9.67 10.21 -16.42
C ASP A 23 8.71 9.06 -16.06
N GLU A 24 7.76 8.74 -16.94
CA GLU A 24 6.81 7.63 -16.73
C GLU A 24 7.52 6.28 -16.53
N GLU A 25 8.54 5.98 -17.34
CA GLU A 25 9.33 4.75 -17.24
C GLU A 25 10.16 4.70 -15.95
N ALA A 26 10.73 5.84 -15.55
CA ALA A 26 11.46 5.98 -14.29
C ALA A 26 10.51 5.79 -13.09
N PHE A 27 9.35 6.45 -13.08
CA PHE A 27 8.35 6.29 -12.02
C PHE A 27 7.79 4.87 -11.94
N ALA A 28 7.53 4.22 -13.07
CA ALA A 28 7.08 2.82 -13.10
C ALA A 28 8.13 1.88 -12.47
N SER A 29 9.41 2.12 -12.78
CA SER A 29 10.53 1.36 -12.20
C SER A 29 10.66 1.60 -10.70
N ILE A 30 10.54 2.86 -10.26
CA ILE A 30 10.55 3.25 -8.85
C ILE A 30 9.36 2.62 -8.10
N ALA A 31 8.17 2.59 -8.69
CA ALA A 31 6.98 2.02 -8.08
C ALA A 31 7.15 0.52 -7.79
N GLN A 32 7.79 -0.24 -8.70
CA GLN A 32 8.09 -1.67 -8.46
C GLN A 32 9.02 -1.87 -7.27
N ASN A 33 9.96 -0.94 -7.04
CA ASN A 33 10.90 -1.01 -5.91
C ASN A 33 10.24 -0.79 -4.55
N TYR A 34 9.02 -0.26 -4.52
CA TYR A 34 8.25 -0.01 -3.29
C TYR A 34 7.06 -0.95 -3.11
N LYS A 35 6.94 -1.97 -3.98
CA LYS A 35 5.80 -2.90 -3.95
C LYS A 35 5.82 -3.76 -2.69
N VAL A 36 4.74 -3.67 -1.91
CA VAL A 36 4.48 -4.58 -0.79
C VAL A 36 3.87 -5.87 -1.34
N ARG A 37 4.34 -7.01 -0.82
CA ARG A 37 3.73 -8.32 -1.07
C ARG A 37 3.07 -8.79 0.20
N HIS A 38 1.95 -9.50 0.10
CA HIS A 38 1.31 -10.07 1.28
C HIS A 38 0.93 -11.54 1.09
N ILE A 39 0.75 -12.21 2.21
CA ILE A 39 0.04 -13.49 2.30
C ILE A 39 -0.99 -13.40 3.42
N ILE A 40 -2.07 -14.19 3.30
CA ILE A 40 -3.08 -14.34 4.33
C ILE A 40 -2.98 -15.75 4.90
N LYS A 41 -2.88 -15.86 6.23
CA LYS A 41 -2.85 -17.15 6.94
C LYS A 41 -3.80 -17.08 8.14
N GLY A 42 -4.93 -17.78 8.04
CA GLY A 42 -6.01 -17.64 9.02
C GLY A 42 -6.63 -16.25 8.92
N ASP A 43 -6.70 -15.54 10.04
CA ASP A 43 -7.17 -14.16 10.17
C ASP A 43 -6.03 -13.13 10.19
N VAL A 44 -4.83 -13.53 9.78
CA VAL A 44 -3.63 -12.69 9.83
C VAL A 44 -3.17 -12.33 8.43
N TYR A 45 -2.99 -11.03 8.22
CA TYR A 45 -2.28 -10.45 7.08
C TYR A 45 -0.79 -10.36 7.41
N TRP A 46 0.05 -10.90 6.53
CA TRP A 46 1.51 -10.80 6.62
C TRP A 46 2.03 -10.04 5.42
N ALA A 47 2.57 -8.84 5.63
CA ALA A 47 3.27 -8.08 4.61
C ALA A 47 4.76 -8.41 4.60
N LEU A 48 5.35 -8.42 3.41
CA LEU A 48 6.77 -8.43 3.12
C LEU A 48 7.08 -7.18 2.30
N VAL A 49 7.83 -6.26 2.91
CA VAL A 49 8.28 -5.04 2.24
C VAL A 49 9.56 -5.30 1.43
N PRO A 50 9.90 -4.45 0.45
CA PRO A 50 11.10 -4.61 -0.38
C PRO A 50 12.41 -4.74 0.40
N GLY A 51 12.51 -4.06 1.56
CA GLY A 51 13.65 -4.16 2.46
C GLY A 51 13.79 -5.49 3.22
N GLY A 52 12.92 -6.47 2.95
CA GLY A 52 12.94 -7.81 3.55
C GLY A 52 12.32 -7.90 4.94
N ARG A 53 11.84 -6.77 5.50
CA ARG A 53 11.09 -6.74 6.76
C ARG A 53 9.68 -7.28 6.56
N THR A 54 9.14 -7.87 7.61
CA THR A 54 7.77 -8.42 7.60
C THR A 54 6.93 -7.79 8.68
N TYR A 55 5.67 -7.51 8.36
CA TYR A 55 4.70 -6.89 9.27
C TYR A 55 3.49 -7.79 9.43
N LYS A 56 3.10 -8.02 10.69
CA LYS A 56 1.93 -8.85 11.05
C LYS A 56 0.76 -7.95 11.42
N LEU A 57 -0.38 -8.09 10.74
CA LEU A 57 -1.58 -7.27 10.96
C LEU A 57 -2.84 -8.13 11.06
N PRO A 58 -3.85 -7.73 11.86
CA PRO A 58 -5.10 -8.47 11.99
C PRO A 58 -6.07 -8.20 10.84
N LEU A 59 -6.70 -9.21 10.26
CA LEU A 59 -7.84 -9.00 9.34
C LEU A 59 -9.17 -8.86 10.09
N SER A 60 -9.26 -9.43 11.28
CA SER A 60 -10.36 -9.33 12.23
C SER A 60 -10.11 -8.15 13.17
N MET A 61 -10.54 -6.94 12.79
CA MET A 61 -10.40 -5.74 13.62
C MET A 61 -11.73 -5.29 14.22
N SER A 62 -11.66 -4.58 15.34
CA SER A 62 -12.84 -3.94 15.93
C SER A 62 -13.33 -2.78 15.03
N ILE A 63 -14.59 -2.38 15.18
CA ILE A 63 -15.13 -1.21 14.46
C ILE A 63 -14.35 0.06 14.85
N ASP A 64 -13.87 0.14 16.10
CA ASP A 64 -13.08 1.28 16.57
C ASP A 64 -11.72 1.37 15.84
N ASP A 65 -11.03 0.24 15.67
CA ASP A 65 -9.75 0.18 14.93
C ASP A 65 -9.95 0.47 13.45
N PHE A 66 -11.02 -0.06 12.85
CA PHE A 66 -11.37 0.18 11.46
C PHE A 66 -11.67 1.67 11.20
N THR A 67 -12.53 2.27 12.02
CA THR A 67 -12.93 3.67 11.88
C THR A 67 -11.73 4.61 12.02
N ARG A 68 -10.81 4.30 12.93
CA ARG A 68 -9.57 5.07 13.12
C ARG A 68 -8.63 4.93 11.92
N LEU A 69 -8.56 3.77 11.28
CA LEU A 69 -7.76 3.57 10.07
C LEU A 69 -8.40 4.22 8.83
N SER A 70 -9.74 4.28 8.76
CA SER A 70 -10.48 4.76 7.57
C SER A 70 -10.80 6.26 7.57
N ASN A 71 -10.78 6.93 8.73
CA ASN A 71 -11.17 8.33 8.86
C ASN A 71 -10.01 9.33 8.93
N THR A 72 -8.78 8.88 8.65
CA THR A 72 -7.63 9.78 8.62
C THR A 72 -7.69 10.64 7.36
N SER A 73 -7.95 11.93 7.54
CA SER A 73 -7.88 12.93 6.45
C SER A 73 -6.43 13.37 6.17
N ASP A 74 -5.50 12.91 7.01
CA ASP A 74 -4.09 13.23 6.99
C ASP A 74 -3.24 11.96 6.92
N ASP A 75 -2.26 12.01 6.02
CA ASP A 75 -1.34 10.91 5.74
C ASP A 75 -0.48 10.55 6.98
N THR A 76 -0.10 11.55 7.79
CA THR A 76 0.69 11.35 9.01
C THR A 76 -0.13 10.63 10.08
N GLU A 77 -1.41 11.00 10.21
CA GLU A 77 -2.33 10.33 11.14
C GLU A 77 -2.52 8.86 10.75
N SER A 78 -2.67 8.56 9.46
CA SER A 78 -2.81 7.20 8.93
C SER A 78 -1.61 6.31 9.33
N VAL A 79 -0.39 6.84 9.20
CA VAL A 79 0.84 6.14 9.59
C VAL A 79 0.90 5.87 11.09
N GLU A 80 0.52 6.85 11.92
CA GLU A 80 0.50 6.68 13.37
C GLU A 80 -0.56 5.67 13.81
N GLN A 81 -1.72 5.60 13.14
CA GLN A 81 -2.72 4.56 13.42
C GLN A 81 -2.20 3.16 13.03
N LEU A 82 -1.55 3.02 11.88
CA LEU A 82 -0.92 1.75 11.50
C LEU A 82 0.13 1.30 12.53
N LYS A 83 0.95 2.22 13.03
CA LYS A 83 1.94 1.92 14.07
C LYS A 83 1.28 1.43 15.37
N ARG A 84 0.13 1.97 15.75
CA ARG A 84 -0.65 1.49 16.90
C ARG A 84 -1.18 0.08 16.68
N ILE A 85 -1.82 -0.18 15.54
CA ILE A 85 -2.31 -1.53 15.19
C ILE A 85 -1.16 -2.54 15.22
N LEU A 86 0.00 -2.18 14.65
CA LEU A 86 1.21 -3.01 14.70
C LEU A 86 1.69 -3.24 16.13
N SER A 87 1.68 -2.20 16.96
CA SER A 87 2.08 -2.30 18.37
C SER A 87 1.16 -3.25 19.14
N ASP A 88 -0.16 -3.08 18.99
CA ASP A 88 -1.16 -3.85 19.73
C ASP A 88 -1.20 -5.32 19.28
N PHE A 89 -0.99 -5.59 17.98
CA PHE A 89 -1.13 -6.93 17.42
C PHE A 89 0.19 -7.71 17.29
N ALA A 90 1.30 -7.01 17.07
CA ALA A 90 2.60 -7.59 16.72
C ALA A 90 3.75 -7.11 17.61
N GLY A 91 3.48 -6.17 18.52
CA GLY A 91 4.41 -5.62 19.49
C GLY A 91 5.17 -4.37 18.99
N ASP A 92 5.60 -3.54 19.92
CA ASP A 92 6.33 -2.28 19.71
C ASP A 92 7.52 -2.39 18.76
N LYS A 93 8.18 -3.56 18.73
CA LYS A 93 9.36 -3.78 17.89
C LYS A 93 9.02 -3.60 16.41
N GLN A 94 7.90 -4.15 15.94
CA GLN A 94 7.49 -4.02 14.54
C GLN A 94 6.97 -2.60 14.25
N ALA A 95 6.23 -1.99 15.19
CA ALA A 95 5.78 -0.61 15.06
C ALA A 95 6.95 0.38 14.89
N LYS A 96 8.03 0.21 15.65
CA LYS A 96 9.23 1.07 15.56
C LYS A 96 10.04 0.85 14.28
N GLN A 97 10.01 -0.35 13.71
CA GLN A 97 10.69 -0.63 12.45
C GLN A 97 10.11 0.17 11.29
N LEU A 98 8.81 0.50 11.34
CA LEU A 98 8.14 1.30 10.34
C LEU A 98 8.81 2.68 10.12
N ASN A 99 9.38 3.27 11.18
CA ASN A 99 10.06 4.58 11.11
C ASN A 99 11.29 4.58 10.20
N GLY A 100 11.87 3.41 9.92
CA GLY A 100 13.02 3.26 9.03
C GLY A 100 12.64 2.76 7.64
N GLU A 101 11.36 2.70 7.29
CA GLU A 101 10.91 2.35 5.93
C GLU A 101 10.80 3.62 5.07
N PRO A 102 11.02 3.52 3.75
CA PRO A 102 10.66 4.58 2.83
C PRO A 102 9.18 4.92 2.96
N VAL A 103 8.82 6.20 2.90
CA VAL A 103 7.43 6.64 3.11
C VAL A 103 6.47 6.00 2.10
N GLN A 104 6.91 5.80 0.85
CA GLN A 104 6.16 5.11 -0.19
C GLN A 104 5.83 3.66 0.18
N VAL A 105 6.75 2.95 0.86
CA VAL A 105 6.51 1.59 1.33
C VAL A 105 5.44 1.58 2.41
N VAL A 106 5.43 2.58 3.29
CA VAL A 106 4.42 2.70 4.35
C VAL A 106 3.03 2.96 3.77
N PHE A 107 2.91 3.87 2.80
CA PHE A 107 1.62 4.11 2.13
C PHE A 107 1.15 2.92 1.30
N ASN A 108 2.06 2.24 0.60
CA ASN A 108 1.72 1.02 -0.12
C ASN A 108 1.24 -0.08 0.83
N LEU A 109 1.84 -0.20 2.02
CA LEU A 109 1.40 -1.13 3.06
C LEU A 109 0.01 -0.76 3.58
N LEU A 110 -0.21 0.52 3.91
CA LEU A 110 -1.51 1.04 4.35
C LEU A 110 -2.61 0.72 3.33
N SER A 111 -2.38 1.04 2.06
CA SER A 111 -3.34 0.82 0.98
C SER A 111 -3.65 -0.67 0.78
N ASP A 112 -2.62 -1.51 0.68
CA ASP A 112 -2.79 -2.95 0.43
C ASP A 112 -3.44 -3.67 1.62
N TYR A 113 -3.09 -3.26 2.84
CA TYR A 113 -3.74 -3.77 4.05
C TYR A 113 -5.20 -3.32 4.16
N GLY A 114 -5.49 -2.05 3.89
CA GLY A 114 -6.86 -1.53 3.85
C GLY A 114 -7.73 -2.35 2.89
N ASP A 115 -7.26 -2.59 1.67
CA ASP A 115 -7.95 -3.43 0.69
C ASP A 115 -8.18 -4.87 1.19
N ALA A 116 -7.20 -5.45 1.88
CA ALA A 116 -7.32 -6.79 2.45
C ALA A 116 -8.39 -6.86 3.55
N VAL A 117 -8.46 -5.86 4.42
CA VAL A 117 -9.47 -5.75 5.49
C VAL A 117 -10.87 -5.66 4.90
N VAL A 118 -11.06 -4.81 3.88
CA VAL A 118 -12.33 -4.65 3.17
C VAL A 118 -12.80 -5.97 2.55
N ARG A 119 -11.91 -6.65 1.84
CA ARG A 119 -12.21 -7.96 1.23
C ARG A 119 -12.53 -9.03 2.27
N ALA A 120 -11.81 -9.05 3.39
CA ALA A 120 -12.03 -10.03 4.46
C ALA A 120 -13.41 -9.86 5.14
N GLN A 121 -13.93 -8.64 5.22
CA GLN A 121 -15.23 -8.35 5.82
C GLN A 121 -16.42 -8.66 4.89
N GLY A 122 -16.18 -9.05 3.64
CA GLY A 122 -17.24 -9.29 2.64
C GLY A 122 -18.01 -8.02 2.24
N ALA A 123 -17.62 -6.87 2.78
CA ALA A 123 -18.17 -5.57 2.45
C ALA A 123 -17.35 -5.00 1.29
N SER A 124 -17.99 -4.74 0.15
CA SER A 124 -17.52 -3.65 -0.69
C SER A 124 -17.66 -2.40 0.17
N LEU A 125 -16.57 -1.75 0.56
CA LEU A 125 -16.67 -0.35 0.98
C LEU A 125 -17.22 0.38 -0.24
N GLY A 126 -18.51 0.69 -0.22
CA GLY A 126 -19.25 1.17 -1.37
C GLY A 126 -18.50 2.25 -2.14
N LYS A 127 -17.77 1.84 -3.18
CA LYS A 127 -17.73 2.53 -4.45
C LYS A 127 -18.53 1.66 -5.39
N SER A 128 -19.79 2.05 -5.53
CA SER A 128 -20.71 1.61 -6.56
C SER A 128 -19.98 1.48 -7.90
N ASN A 129 -19.63 0.26 -8.26
CA ASN A 129 -19.36 -0.09 -9.65
C ASN A 129 -20.67 -0.59 -10.22
N GLY A 130 -21.31 0.20 -11.08
CA GLY A 130 -22.57 -0.18 -11.68
C GLY A 130 -23.24 0.94 -12.46
N SER A 131 -22.57 1.42 -13.51
CA SER A 131 -23.31 1.82 -14.72
C SER A 131 -24.35 0.74 -14.98
N ALA A 132 -25.61 1.14 -15.02
CA ALA A 132 -26.73 0.26 -15.31
C ALA A 132 -26.42 -0.52 -16.59
N ALA A 133 -26.24 -1.83 -16.46
CA ALA A 133 -26.39 -2.72 -17.59
C ALA A 133 -27.86 -2.62 -18.01
N SER A 134 -28.12 -1.88 -19.09
CA SER A 134 -29.43 -1.83 -19.74
C SER A 134 -29.87 -3.26 -20.06
N SER A 135 -30.96 -3.69 -19.43
CA SER A 135 -31.63 -4.96 -19.72
C SER A 135 -31.99 -5.06 -21.21
N PRO A 136 -31.83 -6.21 -21.87
CA PRO A 136 -32.37 -6.42 -23.21
C PRO A 136 -33.89 -6.47 -23.11
N ASN A 137 -34.56 -5.50 -23.71
CA ASN A 137 -36.01 -5.56 -23.95
C ASN A 137 -36.27 -6.73 -24.92
N THR A 138 -36.84 -7.82 -24.41
CA THR A 138 -37.32 -8.91 -25.26
C THR A 138 -38.69 -8.48 -25.79
N GLY A 139 -38.71 -8.01 -27.04
CA GLY A 139 -39.94 -7.71 -27.74
C GLY A 139 -40.77 -8.97 -27.98
N VAL A 140 -42.07 -8.84 -27.75
CA VAL A 140 -43.12 -9.72 -28.28
C VAL A 140 -44.11 -8.83 -29.01
#